data_AF-A0A741LE50-F1
#
_entry.id   AF-A0A741LE50-F1
#
_cell.length_a   1.000
_cell.length_b   1.000
_cell.length_c   1.000
_cell.angle_alpha   90.00
_cell.angle_beta   90.00
_cell.angle_gamma   90.00
#
_symmetry.space_group_name_H-M   'P 1'
#
loop_
_entity.id
_entity.type
_entity.pdbx_description
1 polymer ?
#
loop_
_entity_poly.entity_id
_entity_poly.type
_entity_poly.pdbx_seq_one_letter_code
_entity_poly.pdbx_strand_id
1 'polypeptide(L)'
;MKSSGKGYASVYGRMSWDKPSPTITTLCYGFGNGRFGHPEQHRAISLREAALLQTFPMDYIFVEDKDKFVIRSIGKMIGNAVPVELGKAIGQSIKNHLE
;
A
#
# COMPACT_ATOMS: atom_id res chain seq x y z
N MET A 1 -5.93 34.34 -10.51
CA MET A 1 -5.31 33.11 -9.92
C MET A 1 -3.93 33.47 -9.40
N LYS A 2 -3.56 33.07 -8.17
CA LYS A 2 -2.19 33.29 -7.65
C LYS A 2 -1.20 32.45 -8.45
N SER A 3 -0.09 33.05 -8.85
CA SER A 3 0.96 32.47 -9.71
C SER A 3 1.79 31.33 -9.09
N SER A 4 1.51 30.94 -7.84
CA SER A 4 2.30 29.96 -7.08
C SER A 4 1.49 28.84 -6.42
N GLY A 5 0.28 28.55 -6.94
CA GLY A 5 -0.51 27.42 -6.45
C GLY A 5 0.16 26.09 -6.80
N LYS A 6 0.97 25.53 -5.89
CA LYS A 6 1.38 24.11 -5.96
C LYS A 6 0.10 23.28 -5.84
N GLY A 7 -0.45 22.85 -6.97
CA GLY A 7 -1.60 21.95 -7.00
C GLY A 7 -1.27 20.61 -6.36
N TYR A 8 -2.28 19.93 -5.83
CA TYR A 8 -2.17 18.57 -5.32
C TYR A 8 -2.10 17.58 -6.49
N ALA A 9 -0.99 17.58 -7.24
CA ALA A 9 -0.82 16.82 -8.48
C ALA A 9 -0.91 15.29 -8.32
N SER A 10 -0.91 14.78 -7.08
CA SER A 10 -1.05 13.36 -6.78
C SER A 10 -2.49 12.93 -6.53
N VAL A 11 -3.38 13.84 -6.13
CA VAL A 11 -4.77 13.49 -5.76
C VAL A 11 -5.56 13.08 -7.00
N TYR A 12 -6.35 12.00 -6.89
CA TYR A 12 -7.04 11.37 -8.03
C TYR A 12 -6.11 10.86 -9.15
N GLY A 13 -4.82 10.70 -8.85
CA GLY A 13 -3.85 10.16 -9.80
C GLY A 13 -3.97 8.64 -9.94
N ARG A 14 -3.71 8.12 -11.15
CA ARG A 14 -3.54 6.68 -11.40
C ARG A 14 -2.08 6.27 -11.23
N MET A 15 -1.88 5.04 -10.74
CA MET A 15 -0.58 4.37 -10.80
C MET A 15 -0.28 3.97 -12.25
N SER A 16 0.98 3.62 -12.51
CA SER A 16 1.47 3.21 -13.83
C SER A 16 2.15 1.85 -13.67
N TRP A 17 1.93 0.95 -14.63
CA TRP A 17 2.51 -0.39 -14.62
C TRP A 17 4.04 -0.37 -14.61
N ASP A 18 4.65 0.60 -15.29
CA ASP A 18 6.09 0.68 -15.49
C ASP A 18 6.81 1.54 -14.43
N LYS A 19 6.12 1.88 -13.33
CA LYS A 19 6.66 2.74 -12.26
C LYS A 19 6.44 2.11 -10.90
N PRO A 20 7.34 2.37 -9.93
CA PRO A 20 7.11 1.93 -8.55
C PRO A 20 5.82 2.53 -7.99
N SER A 21 5.17 1.78 -7.11
CA SER A 21 4.00 2.30 -6.39
C SER A 21 4.39 3.49 -5.52
N PRO A 22 3.47 4.45 -5.28
CA PRO A 22 3.65 5.37 -4.17
C PRO A 22 3.71 4.61 -2.84
N THR A 23 4.17 5.29 -1.79
CA THR A 23 4.12 4.74 -0.43
C THR A 23 2.69 4.32 -0.09
N ILE A 24 2.52 3.06 0.30
CA ILE A 24 1.22 2.50 0.68
C ILE A 24 0.86 3.02 2.07
N THR A 25 -0.09 3.95 2.12
CA THR A 25 -0.57 4.56 3.37
C THR A 25 -1.85 3.87 3.86
N THR A 26 -2.28 4.23 5.07
CA THR A 26 -3.43 3.62 5.75
C THR A 26 -4.77 3.79 5.03
N LEU A 27 -4.85 4.72 4.06
CA LEU A 27 -6.05 5.02 3.27
C LEU A 27 -5.81 4.92 1.76
N CYS A 28 -4.82 4.12 1.34
CA CYS A 28 -4.46 3.90 -0.07
C CYS A 28 -5.60 3.32 -0.93
N TYR A 29 -6.65 2.77 -0.33
CA TYR A 29 -7.85 2.30 -1.03
C TYR A 29 -8.84 3.43 -1.39
N GLY A 30 -8.50 4.68 -1.09
CA GLY A 30 -9.30 5.86 -1.44
C GLY A 30 -8.66 6.68 -2.57
N PHE A 31 -9.41 6.89 -3.65
CA PHE A 31 -8.90 7.58 -4.85
C PHE A 31 -8.54 9.06 -4.59
N GLY A 32 -9.20 9.70 -3.63
CA GLY A 32 -8.91 11.08 -3.22
C GLY A 32 -7.69 11.23 -2.30
N ASN A 33 -7.10 10.13 -1.83
CA ASN A 33 -6.02 10.17 -0.83
C ASN A 33 -4.61 10.20 -1.43
N GLY A 34 -4.50 10.30 -2.75
CA GLY A 34 -3.23 10.34 -3.47
C GLY A 34 -3.30 9.61 -4.80
N ARG A 35 -2.13 9.20 -5.30
CA ARG A 35 -2.00 8.51 -6.60
C ARG A 35 -2.27 7.01 -6.43
N PHE A 36 -3.48 6.66 -6.03
CA PHE A 36 -3.85 5.26 -5.76
C PHE A 36 -4.86 4.70 -6.75
N GLY A 37 -5.13 5.39 -7.86
CA GLY A 37 -5.93 4.82 -8.94
C GLY A 37 -5.30 3.58 -9.51
N HIS A 38 -6.11 2.55 -9.75
CA HIS A 38 -5.68 1.40 -10.53
C HIS A 38 -5.20 1.89 -11.93
N PRO A 39 -4.15 1.30 -12.53
CA PRO A 39 -3.62 1.78 -13.82
C PRO A 39 -4.70 1.83 -14.92
N GLU A 40 -5.54 0.80 -15.00
CA GLU A 40 -6.59 0.69 -16.04
C GLU A 40 -8.02 0.92 -15.50
N GLN A 41 -8.42 0.20 -14.45
CA GLN A 41 -9.80 0.18 -13.95
C GLN A 41 -10.22 1.49 -13.28
N HIS A 42 -11.50 1.89 -13.39
CA HIS A 42 -12.04 3.12 -12.80
C HIS A 42 -12.28 3.04 -11.28
N ARG A 43 -11.25 2.68 -10.52
CA ARG A 43 -11.27 2.56 -9.06
C ARG A 43 -9.89 2.85 -8.46
N ALA A 44 -9.84 3.05 -7.15
CA ALA A 44 -8.59 2.95 -6.41
C ALA A 44 -8.11 1.49 -6.34
N ILE A 45 -6.86 1.29 -5.90
CA ILE A 45 -6.35 -0.05 -5.62
C ILE A 45 -7.15 -0.71 -4.49
N SER A 46 -7.30 -2.02 -4.58
CA SER A 46 -7.92 -2.83 -3.54
C SER A 46 -6.98 -3.00 -2.35
N LEU A 47 -7.52 -3.37 -1.20
CA LEU A 47 -6.70 -3.76 -0.04
C LEU A 47 -5.75 -4.91 -0.39
N ARG A 48 -6.16 -5.83 -1.27
CA ARG A 48 -5.30 -6.95 -1.66
C ARG A 48 -4.14 -6.49 -2.54
N GLU A 49 -4.38 -5.63 -3.51
CA GLU A 49 -3.32 -5.02 -4.33
C GLU A 49 -2.34 -4.22 -3.44
N ALA A 50 -2.85 -3.45 -2.46
CA ALA A 50 -2.01 -2.74 -1.50
C ALA A 50 -1.16 -3.69 -0.63
N ALA A 51 -1.72 -4.82 -0.20
CA ALA A 51 -0.99 -5.84 0.56
C ALA A 51 0.13 -6.48 -0.27
N LEU A 52 -0.12 -6.79 -1.55
CA LEU A 52 0.90 -7.32 -2.45
C LEU A 52 2.04 -6.32 -2.70
N LEU A 53 1.73 -5.02 -2.80
CA LEU A 53 2.74 -3.97 -2.89
C LEU A 53 3.59 -3.86 -1.60
N GLN A 54 3.02 -4.20 -0.45
CA GLN A 54 3.73 -4.39 0.82
C GLN A 54 4.39 -5.77 0.95
N THR A 55 4.46 -6.54 -0.15
CA THR A 55 5.08 -7.87 -0.25
C THR A 55 4.47 -8.93 0.68
N PHE A 56 3.24 -8.74 1.13
CA PHE A 56 2.53 -9.80 1.83
C PHE A 56 2.31 -11.00 0.89
N PRO A 57 2.40 -12.23 1.41
CA PRO A 57 1.97 -13.42 0.67
C PRO A 57 0.51 -13.29 0.20
N MET A 58 0.22 -13.86 -0.97
CA MET A 58 -1.11 -13.82 -1.61
C MET A 58 -2.21 -14.39 -0.69
N ASP A 59 -1.85 -15.42 0.08
CA ASP A 59 -2.69 -16.15 1.02
C ASP A 59 -2.70 -15.57 2.44
N TYR A 60 -2.03 -14.44 2.69
CA TYR A 60 -2.00 -13.83 4.03
C TYR A 60 -3.41 -13.43 4.49
N ILE A 61 -3.75 -13.87 5.71
CA ILE A 61 -5.05 -13.66 6.36
C ILE A 61 -4.91 -12.50 7.36
N PHE A 62 -5.54 -11.37 7.06
CA PHE A 62 -5.54 -10.19 7.95
C PHE A 62 -6.54 -10.30 9.10
N VAL A 63 -7.61 -11.07 8.92
CA VAL A 63 -8.67 -11.30 9.90
C VAL A 63 -9.16 -12.73 9.75
N GLU A 64 -9.16 -13.50 10.83
CA GLU A 64 -9.62 -14.90 10.84
C GLU A 64 -11.15 -15.01 10.73
N ASP A 65 -11.85 -14.11 11.42
CA ASP A 65 -13.30 -14.03 11.47
C ASP A 65 -13.83 -13.03 10.43
N LYS A 66 -14.59 -13.53 9.46
CA LYS A 66 -15.15 -12.71 8.37
C LYS A 66 -16.08 -11.61 8.88
N ASP A 67 -16.75 -11.83 10.02
CA ASP A 67 -17.66 -10.83 10.61
C ASP A 67 -16.90 -9.63 11.19
N LYS A 68 -15.59 -9.80 11.44
CA LYS A 68 -14.69 -8.73 11.89
C LYS A 68 -13.97 -8.02 10.73
N PHE A 69 -14.34 -8.32 9.48
CA PHE A 69 -13.76 -7.65 8.32
C PHE A 69 -14.16 -6.18 8.29
N VAL A 70 -13.20 -5.29 8.57
CA VAL A 70 -13.39 -3.84 8.50
C VAL A 70 -12.32 -3.23 7.61
N ILE A 71 -12.74 -2.66 6.47
CA ILE A 71 -11.84 -2.09 5.44
C ILE A 71 -10.84 -1.11 6.06
N ARG A 72 -11.30 -0.22 6.93
CA ARG A 72 -10.45 0.80 7.58
C ARG A 72 -9.39 0.17 8.49
N SER A 73 -9.74 -0.89 9.21
CA SER A 73 -8.82 -1.58 10.11
C SER A 73 -7.74 -2.29 9.31
N ILE A 74 -8.12 -3.02 8.27
CA ILE A 74 -7.19 -3.73 7.39
C ILE A 74 -6.30 -2.75 6.62
N GLY A 75 -6.86 -1.67 6.10
CA GLY A 75 -6.09 -0.60 5.46
C GLY A 75 -5.03 0.00 6.39
N LYS A 76 -5.34 0.18 7.68
CA LYS A 76 -4.34 0.59 8.68
C LYS A 76 -3.26 -0.47 8.90
N MET A 77 -3.62 -1.75 9.00
CA MET A 77 -2.65 -2.84 9.14
C MET A 77 -1.67 -2.86 7.96
N ILE A 78 -2.20 -2.79 6.73
CA ILE A 78 -1.38 -2.76 5.51
C ILE A 78 -0.52 -1.50 5.44
N GLY A 79 -1.10 -0.32 5.69
CA GLY A 79 -0.38 0.95 5.54
C GLY A 79 0.69 1.19 6.61
N ASN A 80 0.55 0.62 7.80
CA ASN A 80 1.53 0.72 8.88
C ASN A 80 2.57 -0.40 8.85
N ALA A 81 2.34 -1.46 8.05
CA ALA A 81 3.28 -2.57 7.95
C ALA A 81 4.59 -2.14 7.28
N VAL A 82 5.68 -2.77 7.72
CA VAL A 82 6.93 -2.81 6.97
C VAL A 82 6.77 -3.86 5.87
N PRO A 83 7.30 -3.63 4.65
CA PRO A 83 7.28 -4.66 3.62
C PRO A 83 7.90 -5.97 4.12
N VAL A 84 7.20 -7.09 3.97
CA VAL A 84 7.62 -8.41 4.48
C VAL A 84 9.01 -8.81 3.97
N GLU A 85 9.28 -8.64 2.67
CA GLU A 85 10.58 -8.98 2.09
C GLU A 85 11.72 -8.07 2.59
N LEU A 86 11.43 -6.81 2.92
CA LEU A 86 12.40 -5.93 3.57
C LEU A 86 12.74 -6.43 4.98
N GLY A 87 11.72 -6.79 5.76
CA GLY A 87 11.89 -7.36 7.10
C GLY A 87 12.72 -8.65 7.07
N LYS A 88 12.44 -9.51 6.10
CA LYS A 88 13.19 -10.75 5.87
C LYS A 88 14.66 -10.49 5.51
N ALA A 89 14.93 -9.56 4.59
CA ALA A 89 16.29 -9.22 4.19
C ALA A 89 17.13 -8.69 5.37
N ILE A 90 16.54 -7.80 6.19
CA ILE A 90 17.19 -7.29 7.41
C ILE A 90 17.42 -8.41 8.42
N GLY A 91 16.41 -9.26 8.66
CA GLY A 91 16.53 -10.39 9.58
C GLY A 91 17.64 -11.37 9.18
N GLN A 92 17.75 -11.68 7.89
CA GLN A 92 18.83 -12.52 7.37
C GLN A 92 20.20 -11.87 7.55
N SER A 93 20.31 -10.55 7.33
CA SER A 93 21.57 -9.82 7.55
C SER A 93 22.01 -9.88 9.01
N ILE A 94 21.07 -9.76 9.96
CA ILE A 94 21.38 -9.87 11.39
C ILE A 94 21.81 -11.31 11.73
N LYS A 95 21.07 -12.31 11.24
CA LYS A 95 21.41 -13.73 11.47
C LYS A 95 22.82 -14.04 10.99
N ASN A 96 23.17 -13.62 9.76
CA ASN A 96 24.50 -13.83 9.19
C ASN A 96 25.62 -13.11 9.95
N HIS A 97 25.30 -12.05 10.70
CA HIS A 97 26.28 -11.34 11.53
C HIS A 97 26.53 -12.03 12.88
N LEU A 98 25.58 -12.85 13.33
CA LEU A 98 25.67 -13.61 14.58
C LEU A 98 26.31 -15.00 14.39
N GLU A 99 26.34 -15.50 13.17
CA GLU A 99 27.08 -16.70 12.74
C GLU A 99 28.55 -16.36 12.44
#